data_AF-A0A7J7M700-F1
#
_entry.id   AF-A0A7J7M700-F1
#
_cell.length_a   1.000
_cell.length_b   1.000
_cell.length_c   1.000
_cell.angle_alpha   90.00
_cell.angle_beta   90.00
_cell.angle_gamma   90.00
#
_symmetry.space_group_name_H-M   'P 1'
#
loop_
_entity.id
_entity.type
_entity.pdbx_description
1 polymer ?
#
loop_
_entity_poly.entity_id
_entity_poly.type
_entity_poly.pdbx_seq_one_letter_code
_entity_poly.pdbx_strand_id
1 'polypeptide(L)'
;MCRSGAIDLICVDSVSALTPRAEIEGEIGMQQIGLQARLMSQALRKMSGNASKAGCTIIFLNQIRYKIGVFYGNPEVTSGGVALKFFASLRLETRATGKIKSVKGDEDIGVKVRVRVQKSKVSRPYKQTELEIIFGLGVSKLGCVLDCAEMMEIIAKKGSWYSYGDHRLGQGRDKALQYLRENPHLSIEIEKAARSKMEEFGQSALPWEPPLLHNELDVIE
;
A
#
# COMPACT_ATOMS: atom_id res chain seq x y z
N MET A 1 21.48 11.04 0.38
CA MET A 1 20.49 10.14 1.00
C MET A 1 20.37 8.85 0.22
N CYS A 2 19.70 8.77 -0.94
CA CYS A 2 19.58 7.51 -1.71
C CYS A 2 20.89 6.92 -2.30
N ARG A 3 22.07 7.49 -2.00
CA ARG A 3 23.37 7.05 -2.53
C ARG A 3 24.21 6.28 -1.52
N SER A 4 23.96 6.46 -0.23
CA SER A 4 24.81 5.91 0.82
C SER A 4 24.51 4.45 1.15
N GLY A 5 23.40 3.88 0.65
CA GLY A 5 22.95 2.52 1.01
C GLY A 5 22.51 2.36 2.46
N ALA A 6 22.56 3.42 3.27
CA ALA A 6 22.28 3.38 4.70
C ALA A 6 20.79 3.48 5.07
N ILE A 7 19.91 3.61 4.07
CA ILE A 7 18.48 3.85 4.29
C ILE A 7 17.68 2.95 3.35
N ASP A 8 16.88 2.06 3.92
CA ASP A 8 16.04 1.11 3.16
C ASP A 8 14.69 1.71 2.73
N LEU A 9 14.17 2.71 3.46
CA LEU A 9 12.87 3.30 3.22
C LEU A 9 12.88 4.82 3.43
N ILE A 10 12.34 5.55 2.46
CA ILE A 10 12.11 7.00 2.55
C ILE A 10 10.62 7.28 2.29
N CYS A 11 9.95 7.96 3.21
CA CYS A 11 8.58 8.43 3.03
C CYS A 11 8.56 9.95 2.87
N VAL A 12 7.88 10.43 1.82
CA VAL A 12 7.69 11.86 1.53
C VAL A 12 6.21 12.20 1.72
N ASP A 13 5.89 12.87 2.83
CA ASP A 13 4.55 13.35 3.16
C ASP A 13 4.50 14.89 3.14
N SER A 14 3.94 15.54 2.12
CA SER A 14 3.35 15.01 0.88
C SER A 14 3.93 15.73 -0.33
N VAL A 15 3.73 15.16 -1.53
CA VAL A 15 4.15 15.79 -2.80
C VAL A 15 3.57 17.19 -2.96
N SER A 16 2.33 17.41 -2.50
CA SER A 16 1.68 18.73 -2.57
C SER A 16 2.44 19.80 -1.77
N ALA A 17 3.17 19.41 -0.73
CA ALA A 17 3.95 20.31 0.12
C ALA A 17 5.40 20.54 -0.39
N LEU A 18 5.79 19.89 -1.48
CA LEU A 18 7.10 20.13 -2.12
C LEU A 18 7.04 21.43 -2.93
N THR A 19 7.06 22.56 -2.22
CA THR A 19 7.01 23.90 -2.81
C THR A 19 8.40 24.27 -3.34
N PRO A 20 8.55 24.59 -4.64
CA PRO A 20 9.82 25.05 -5.18
C PRO A 20 10.32 26.32 -4.48
N ARG A 21 11.64 26.46 -4.38
CA ARG A 21 12.28 27.62 -3.74
C ARG A 21 11.78 28.97 -4.29
N ALA A 22 11.67 29.10 -5.61
CA ALA A 22 11.21 30.34 -6.24
C ALA A 22 9.73 30.68 -5.92
N GLU A 23 8.92 29.69 -5.54
CA GLU A 23 7.54 29.91 -5.10
C GLU A 23 7.50 30.35 -3.63
N ILE A 24 8.41 29.84 -2.79
CA ILE A 24 8.56 30.27 -1.39
C ILE A 24 9.10 31.70 -1.28
N GLU A 25 10.04 32.07 -2.15
CA GLU A 25 10.68 33.40 -2.16
C GLU A 25 9.85 34.45 -2.93
N GLY A 26 8.85 34.01 -3.70
CA GLY A 26 7.99 34.90 -4.49
C GLY A 26 6.79 35.45 -3.70
N GLU A 27 6.14 36.46 -4.26
CA GLU A 27 4.89 36.99 -3.69
C GLU A 27 3.69 36.09 -4.00
N ILE A 28 2.73 36.06 -3.07
CA ILE A 28 1.46 35.33 -3.26
C ILE A 28 0.73 35.93 -4.46
N GLY A 29 0.42 35.10 -5.46
CA GLY A 29 -0.26 35.52 -6.68
C GLY A 29 0.66 35.66 -7.90
N MET A 30 1.98 35.57 -7.72
CA MET A 30 2.89 35.44 -8.85
C MET A 30 2.64 34.13 -9.62
N GLN A 31 2.41 34.22 -10.93
CA GLN A 31 2.18 33.04 -11.76
C GLN A 31 3.48 32.28 -12.00
N GLN A 32 3.62 31.11 -11.36
CA GLN A 32 4.74 30.20 -11.59
C GLN A 32 4.22 28.86 -12.13
N ILE A 33 3.83 28.85 -13.40
CA ILE A 33 3.16 27.70 -14.02
C ILE A 33 4.13 26.51 -14.12
N GLY A 34 3.76 25.40 -13.47
CA GLY A 34 4.41 24.09 -13.67
C GLY A 34 5.78 23.92 -13.01
N LEU A 35 6.20 24.83 -12.13
CA LEU A 35 7.51 24.76 -11.48
C LEU A 35 7.68 23.49 -10.65
N GLN A 36 6.66 23.13 -9.86
CA GLN A 36 6.63 21.89 -9.09
C GLN A 36 6.72 20.64 -9.97
N ALA A 37 6.04 20.60 -11.12
CA ALA A 37 6.08 19.47 -12.05
C ALA A 37 7.48 19.28 -12.67
N ARG A 38 8.17 20.39 -12.97
CA ARG A 38 9.56 20.37 -13.48
C ARG A 38 10.53 19.88 -12.41
N LEU A 39 10.40 20.39 -11.18
CA LEU A 39 11.19 19.95 -10.03
C LEU A 39 11.04 18.44 -9.82
N MET A 40 9.81 17.94 -9.78
CA MET A 40 9.53 16.50 -9.61
C MET A 40 10.13 15.65 -10.72
N SER A 41 10.02 16.09 -11.98
CA SER A 41 10.58 15.36 -13.12
C SER A 41 12.10 15.22 -13.03
N GLN A 42 12.79 16.29 -12.63
CA GLN A 42 14.24 16.28 -12.45
C GLN A 42 14.65 15.44 -11.22
N ALA A 43 13.95 15.62 -10.10
CA ALA A 43 14.23 14.91 -8.86
C ALA A 43 14.05 13.40 -9.05
N LEU A 44 12.92 12.95 -9.60
CA LEU A 44 12.62 11.52 -9.80
C LEU A 44 13.61 10.84 -10.75
N ARG A 45 14.06 11.53 -11.82
CA ARG A 45 15.07 11.00 -12.73
C ARG A 45 16.39 10.69 -12.02
N LYS A 46 16.81 11.54 -11.08
CA LYS A 46 18.04 11.31 -10.27
C LYS A 46 17.80 10.31 -9.14
N MET A 47 16.66 10.40 -8.44
CA MET A 47 16.36 9.57 -7.28
C MET A 47 16.09 8.12 -7.66
N SER A 48 15.31 7.86 -8.71
CA SER A 48 14.91 6.50 -9.09
C SER A 48 16.10 5.60 -9.39
N GLY A 49 17.11 6.11 -10.12
CA GLY A 49 18.32 5.34 -10.42
C GLY A 49 19.18 5.09 -9.18
N ASN A 50 19.34 6.10 -8.31
CA ASN A 50 20.12 5.93 -7.08
C ASN A 50 19.42 4.99 -6.09
N ALA A 51 18.10 5.14 -5.92
CA ALA A 51 17.29 4.32 -5.03
C ALA A 51 17.34 2.84 -5.42
N SER A 52 17.22 2.54 -6.73
CA SER A 52 17.35 1.17 -7.24
C SER A 52 18.72 0.56 -6.96
N LYS A 53 19.81 1.33 -7.11
CA LYS A 53 21.17 0.84 -6.83
C LYS A 53 21.43 0.63 -5.34
N ALA A 54 20.78 1.42 -4.50
CA ALA A 54 20.93 1.38 -3.05
C ALA A 54 19.94 0.43 -2.36
N GLY A 55 19.06 -0.27 -3.09
CA GLY A 55 18.00 -1.09 -2.49
C GLY A 55 16.95 -0.30 -1.71
N CYS A 56 16.86 1.01 -1.92
CA CYS A 56 16.01 1.91 -1.14
C CYS A 56 14.62 2.06 -1.77
N THR A 57 13.56 1.87 -0.98
CA THR A 57 12.18 2.13 -1.38
C THR A 57 11.79 3.57 -1.06
N ILE A 58 11.18 4.27 -2.02
CA ILE A 58 10.66 5.63 -1.80
C ILE A 58 9.14 5.63 -1.93
N ILE A 59 8.46 6.07 -0.88
CA ILE A 59 7.01 6.24 -0.82
C ILE A 59 6.68 7.73 -0.91
N PHE A 60 5.82 8.09 -1.85
CA PHE A 60 5.28 9.44 -1.97
C PHE A 60 3.81 9.45 -1.58
N LEU A 61 3.46 10.21 -0.55
CA LEU A 61 2.08 10.52 -0.24
C LEU A 61 1.63 11.69 -1.10
N ASN A 62 0.48 11.55 -1.74
CA ASN A 62 -0.05 12.57 -2.64
C ASN A 62 -1.54 12.72 -2.43
N GLN A 63 -2.00 13.95 -2.63
CA GLN A 63 -3.39 14.32 -2.46
C GLN A 63 -4.07 14.37 -3.83
N ILE A 64 -5.37 14.18 -3.81
CA ILE A 64 -6.21 14.31 -4.99
C ILE A 64 -6.70 15.76 -5.07
N ARG A 65 -6.76 16.26 -6.30
CA ARG A 65 -7.28 17.57 -6.68
C ARG A 65 -8.24 17.38 -7.84
N TYR A 66 -9.17 18.29 -8.00
CA TYR A 66 -10.08 18.30 -9.14
C TYR A 66 -9.57 19.29 -10.18
N LYS A 67 -9.44 18.83 -11.43
CA LYS A 67 -9.12 19.71 -12.55
C LYS A 67 -10.40 20.41 -13.00
N ILE A 68 -10.44 21.73 -12.83
CA ILE A 68 -11.55 22.58 -13.29
C ILE A 68 -11.61 22.52 -14.83
N GLY A 69 -12.83 22.45 -15.39
CA GLY A 69 -13.07 22.49 -16.83
C GLY A 69 -13.01 21.13 -17.55
N VAL A 70 -12.95 20.02 -16.82
CA VAL A 70 -13.10 18.67 -17.40
C VAL A 70 -14.59 18.28 -17.34
N PHE A 71 -15.27 18.35 -18.48
CA PHE A 71 -16.70 18.01 -18.60
C PHE A 71 -16.93 16.52 -18.94
N TYR A 72 -15.90 15.80 -19.38
CA TYR A 72 -15.97 14.38 -19.72
C TYR A 72 -14.74 13.62 -19.20
N GLY A 73 -14.96 12.43 -18.64
CA GLY A 73 -13.91 11.58 -18.05
C GLY A 73 -13.68 11.84 -16.55
N ASN A 74 -12.61 11.26 -15.99
CA ASN A 74 -12.27 11.42 -14.57
C ASN A 74 -11.57 12.78 -14.34
N PRO A 75 -12.16 13.72 -13.56
CA PRO A 75 -11.56 15.02 -13.27
C PRO A 75 -10.45 14.98 -12.21
N GLU A 76 -10.24 13.83 -11.56
CA GLU A 76 -9.25 13.68 -10.49
C GLU A 76 -7.81 13.70 -11.04
N VAL A 77 -7.02 14.60 -10.46
CA VAL A 77 -5.58 14.75 -10.72
C VAL A 77 -4.80 14.75 -9.42
N THR A 78 -3.49 14.53 -9.52
CA THR A 78 -2.57 14.51 -8.37
C THR A 78 -1.53 15.62 -8.53
N SER A 79 -1.07 16.20 -7.41
CA SER A 79 -0.04 17.25 -7.41
C SER A 79 1.31 16.74 -7.93
N GLY A 80 2.21 17.67 -8.32
CA GLY A 80 3.56 17.32 -8.79
C GLY A 80 3.68 16.86 -10.25
N GLY A 81 2.63 17.04 -11.05
CA GLY A 81 2.62 16.71 -12.47
C GLY A 81 2.54 15.21 -12.78
N VAL A 82 2.91 14.82 -14.01
CA VAL A 82 2.72 13.44 -14.50
C VAL A 82 3.93 12.54 -14.22
N ALA A 83 5.11 13.11 -13.95
CA ALA A 83 6.35 12.35 -13.78
C ALA A 83 6.23 11.24 -12.73
N LEU A 84 5.64 11.54 -11.57
CA LEU A 84 5.44 10.55 -10.51
C LEU A 84 4.63 9.35 -10.99
N LYS A 85 3.60 9.56 -11.81
CA LYS A 85 2.78 8.46 -12.37
C LYS A 85 3.60 7.53 -13.27
N PHE A 86 4.60 8.03 -13.99
CA PHE A 86 5.44 7.22 -14.87
C PHE A 86 6.58 6.51 -14.13
N PHE A 87 7.24 7.22 -13.19
CA PHE A 87 8.34 6.66 -12.41
C PHE A 87 7.88 5.64 -11.36
N ALA A 88 6.70 5.82 -10.75
CA ALA A 88 6.19 4.90 -9.75
C ALA A 88 6.08 3.46 -10.28
N SER A 89 6.68 2.51 -9.55
CA SER A 89 6.54 1.06 -9.81
C SER A 89 5.19 0.55 -9.35
N LEU A 90 4.70 1.05 -8.22
CA LEU A 90 3.37 0.79 -7.67
C LEU A 90 2.66 2.12 -7.43
N ARG A 91 1.37 2.19 -7.77
CA ARG A 91 0.49 3.30 -7.41
C ARG A 91 -0.73 2.75 -6.72
N LEU A 92 -0.86 3.08 -5.44
CA LEU A 92 -1.99 2.71 -4.61
C LEU A 92 -2.91 3.91 -4.48
N GLU A 93 -4.19 3.69 -4.68
CA GLU A 93 -5.23 4.66 -4.39
C GLU A 93 -6.00 4.20 -3.16
N THR A 94 -6.03 5.05 -2.14
CA THR A 94 -6.75 4.81 -0.90
C THR A 94 -8.01 5.67 -0.87
N ARG A 95 -9.16 5.06 -0.55
CA ARG A 95 -10.45 5.74 -0.39
C ARG A 95 -11.12 5.25 0.89
N ALA A 96 -11.60 6.16 1.73
CA ALA A 96 -12.47 5.79 2.82
C ALA A 96 -13.82 5.30 2.25
N THR A 97 -14.29 4.14 2.70
CA THR A 97 -15.56 3.54 2.26
C THR A 97 -16.66 3.61 3.32
N GLY A 98 -16.29 3.73 4.60
CA GLY A 98 -17.25 3.83 5.69
C GLY A 98 -16.57 3.98 7.04
N LYS A 99 -17.36 4.25 8.07
CA LYS A 99 -16.89 4.33 9.45
C LYS A 99 -17.15 3.02 10.18
N ILE A 100 -16.30 2.72 11.16
CA ILE A 100 -16.45 1.56 12.04
C ILE A 100 -17.02 2.11 13.34
N LYS A 101 -18.19 1.64 13.74
CA LYS A 101 -18.85 2.03 14.99
C LYS A 101 -18.55 1.05 16.11
N SER A 102 -18.49 1.56 17.33
CA SER A 102 -18.39 0.72 18.52
C SER A 102 -19.63 -0.16 18.70
N VAL A 103 -19.44 -1.38 19.22
CA VAL A 103 -20.55 -2.26 19.61
C VAL A 103 -21.29 -1.71 20.86
N LYS A 104 -20.62 -0.86 21.65
CA LYS A 104 -21.12 -0.36 22.94
C LYS A 104 -21.63 1.10 22.91
N GLY A 105 -21.67 1.76 21.75
CA GLY A 105 -22.09 3.16 21.64
C GLY A 105 -22.09 3.68 20.19
N ASP A 106 -22.45 4.95 20.01
CA ASP A 106 -22.53 5.60 18.68
C ASP A 106 -21.20 6.26 18.25
N GLU A 107 -20.10 5.95 18.93
CA GLU A 107 -18.78 6.49 18.62
C GLU A 107 -18.14 5.76 17.42
N ASP A 108 -17.55 6.57 16.53
CA ASP A 108 -16.74 6.08 15.42
C ASP A 108 -15.35 5.68 15.94
N ILE A 109 -15.08 4.38 15.99
CA ILE A 109 -13.82 3.80 16.49
C ILE A 109 -12.78 3.58 15.37
N GLY A 110 -13.16 3.79 14.12
CA GLY A 110 -12.24 3.64 12.99
C GLY A 110 -12.86 3.94 11.63
N VAL A 111 -12.09 3.67 10.59
CA VAL A 111 -12.49 3.87 9.19
C VAL A 111 -12.16 2.64 8.35
N LYS A 112 -13.10 2.23 7.51
CA LYS A 112 -12.87 1.25 6.45
C LYS A 112 -12.27 1.97 5.26
N VAL A 113 -11.15 1.46 4.77
CA VAL A 113 -10.41 2.02 3.65
C VAL A 113 -10.30 0.97 2.56
N ARG A 114 -10.72 1.32 1.35
CA ARG A 114 -10.45 0.53 0.16
C ARG A 114 -9.16 1.01 -0.47
N VAL A 115 -8.26 0.06 -0.74
CA VAL A 115 -7.00 0.29 -1.44
C VAL A 115 -7.07 -0.38 -2.80
N ARG A 116 -6.90 0.40 -3.86
CA ARG A 116 -6.88 -0.08 -5.25
C ARG A 116 -5.51 0.12 -5.87
N VAL A 117 -5.00 -0.92 -6.52
CA VAL A 117 -3.76 -0.86 -7.29
C VAL A 117 -4.05 -0.20 -8.64
N GLN A 118 -3.75 1.09 -8.76
CA GLN A 118 -3.94 1.85 -10.01
C GLN A 118 -2.83 1.60 -11.04
N LYS A 119 -1.65 1.20 -10.58
CA LYS A 119 -0.51 0.83 -11.43
C LYS A 119 0.35 -0.19 -10.70
N SER A 120 0.82 -1.20 -11.43
CA SER A 120 1.86 -2.11 -10.95
C SER A 120 2.79 -2.48 -12.10
N LYS A 121 4.10 -2.43 -11.84
CA LYS A 121 5.16 -2.96 -12.71
C LYS A 121 5.67 -4.34 -12.24
N VAL A 122 5.21 -4.81 -11.09
CA VAL A 122 5.73 -6.01 -10.40
C VAL A 122 4.67 -7.09 -10.22
N SER A 123 3.41 -6.79 -10.54
CA SER A 123 2.27 -7.70 -10.35
C SER A 123 1.08 -7.26 -11.20
N ARG A 124 -0.01 -8.04 -11.17
CA ARG A 124 -1.26 -7.70 -11.87
C ARG A 124 -1.87 -6.41 -11.29
N PRO A 125 -2.06 -5.34 -12.10
CA PRO A 125 -2.70 -4.12 -11.64
C PRO A 125 -4.21 -4.31 -11.42
N TYR A 126 -4.87 -3.28 -10.88
CA TYR A 126 -6.32 -3.17 -10.68
C TYR A 126 -6.97 -4.08 -9.64
N LYS A 127 -6.18 -4.91 -8.94
CA LYS A 127 -6.64 -5.56 -7.72
C LYS A 127 -7.00 -4.51 -6.66
N GLN A 128 -7.98 -4.85 -5.83
CA GLN A 128 -8.43 -4.04 -4.71
C GLN A 128 -8.53 -4.88 -3.44
N THR A 129 -8.37 -4.23 -2.30
CA THR A 129 -8.57 -4.84 -0.99
C THR A 129 -9.21 -3.81 -0.07
N GLU A 130 -9.92 -4.28 0.94
CA GLU A 130 -10.48 -3.43 2.00
C GLU A 130 -9.73 -3.71 3.29
N LEU A 131 -9.42 -2.65 4.01
CA LEU A 131 -8.72 -2.71 5.28
C LEU A 131 -9.41 -1.82 6.31
N GLU A 132 -9.28 -2.19 7.57
CA GLU A 132 -9.86 -1.47 8.70
C GLU A 132 -8.74 -0.74 9.43
N ILE A 133 -8.87 0.58 9.56
CA ILE A 133 -7.98 1.42 10.37
C ILE A 133 -8.72 1.79 11.63
N ILE A 134 -8.26 1.29 12.77
CA ILE A 134 -8.82 1.61 14.08
C ILE A 134 -8.05 2.80 14.65
N PHE A 135 -8.77 3.82 15.14
CA PHE A 135 -8.14 5.03 15.66
C PHE A 135 -7.27 4.69 16.88
N GLY A 136 -6.06 5.24 16.93
CA GLY A 136 -5.08 4.95 18.00
C GLY A 136 -4.35 3.60 17.89
N LEU A 137 -4.81 2.66 17.04
CA LEU A 137 -4.18 1.35 16.85
C LEU A 137 -3.59 1.16 15.44
N GLY A 138 -4.09 1.87 14.44
CA GLY A 138 -3.67 1.74 13.06
C GLY A 138 -4.38 0.61 12.32
N VAL A 139 -3.71 0.02 11.33
CA VAL A 139 -4.29 -1.03 10.48
C VAL A 139 -4.50 -2.31 11.29
N SER A 140 -5.71 -2.85 11.26
CA SER A 140 -6.06 -4.09 11.96
C SER A 140 -5.42 -5.31 11.31
N LYS A 141 -4.22 -5.71 11.78
CA LYS A 141 -3.50 -6.89 11.27
C LYS A 141 -4.36 -8.15 11.33
N LEU A 142 -5.01 -8.41 12.47
CA LEU A 142 -5.87 -9.59 12.65
C LEU A 142 -7.10 -9.56 11.75
N GLY A 143 -7.66 -8.37 11.50
CA GLY A 143 -8.71 -8.16 10.51
C GLY A 143 -8.27 -8.64 9.13
N CYS A 144 -7.11 -8.16 8.68
CA CYS A 144 -6.53 -8.56 7.40
C CYS A 144 -6.25 -10.07 7.32
N VAL A 145 -5.70 -10.68 8.37
CA VAL A 145 -5.44 -12.12 8.41
C VAL A 145 -6.73 -12.92 8.29
N LEU A 146 -7.78 -12.53 9.03
CA LEU A 146 -9.09 -13.18 8.98
C LEU A 146 -9.71 -13.07 7.58
N ASP A 147 -9.67 -11.88 6.97
CA ASP A 147 -10.20 -11.65 5.61
C ASP A 147 -9.45 -12.47 4.57
N CYS A 148 -8.11 -12.48 4.63
CA CYS A 148 -7.29 -13.28 3.72
C CYS A 148 -7.57 -14.78 3.89
N ALA A 149 -7.69 -15.26 5.13
CA ALA A 149 -7.97 -16.66 5.41
C ALA A 149 -9.39 -17.09 5.00
N GLU A 150 -10.38 -16.21 5.12
CA GLU A 150 -11.74 -16.43 4.57
C GLU A 150 -11.69 -16.51 3.04
N MET A 151 -11.03 -15.55 2.38
CA MET A 151 -10.90 -15.52 0.92
C MET A 151 -10.18 -16.74 0.35
N MET A 152 -9.27 -17.34 1.11
CA MET A 152 -8.51 -18.53 0.72
C MET A 152 -9.15 -19.83 1.20
N GLU A 153 -10.36 -19.77 1.76
CA GLU A 153 -11.09 -20.94 2.28
C GLU A 153 -10.31 -21.73 3.36
N ILE A 154 -9.39 -21.06 4.06
CA ILE A 154 -8.69 -21.62 5.22
C ILE A 154 -9.61 -21.56 6.45
N ILE A 155 -10.33 -20.43 6.58
CA ILE A 155 -11.41 -20.28 7.55
C ILE A 155 -12.72 -20.48 6.83
N ALA A 156 -13.49 -21.46 7.28
CA ALA A 156 -14.83 -21.69 6.76
C ALA A 156 -15.84 -20.76 7.46
N LYS A 157 -16.69 -20.13 6.66
CA LYS A 157 -17.79 -19.29 7.13
C LYS A 157 -19.13 -19.93 6.78
N LYS A 158 -19.84 -20.40 7.79
CA LYS A 158 -21.19 -20.97 7.65
C LYS A 158 -22.21 -19.97 8.19
N GLY A 159 -22.82 -19.20 7.30
CA GLY A 159 -23.69 -18.09 7.68
C GLY A 159 -22.91 -16.99 8.41
N SER A 160 -23.22 -16.77 9.69
CA SER A 160 -22.50 -15.82 10.55
C SER A 160 -21.38 -16.44 11.38
N TRP A 161 -21.17 -17.76 11.31
CA TRP A 161 -20.17 -18.47 12.12
C TRP A 161 -18.85 -18.65 11.38
N TYR A 162 -17.74 -18.37 12.07
CA TYR A 162 -16.37 -18.63 11.60
C TYR A 162 -15.79 -19.86 12.28
N SER A 163 -15.16 -20.73 11.50
CA SER A 163 -14.52 -21.96 11.97
C SER A 163 -13.19 -22.22 11.25
N TYR A 164 -12.20 -22.70 11.99
CA TYR A 164 -10.91 -23.13 11.46
C TYR A 164 -10.68 -24.59 11.86
N GLY A 165 -10.66 -25.50 10.89
CA GLY A 165 -10.71 -26.94 11.16
C GLY A 165 -11.91 -27.29 12.06
N ASP A 166 -11.62 -27.90 13.21
CA ASP A 166 -12.63 -28.23 14.23
C ASP A 166 -12.87 -27.11 15.25
N HIS A 167 -12.06 -26.03 15.22
CA HIS A 167 -12.19 -24.91 16.15
C HIS A 167 -13.26 -23.93 15.71
N ARG A 168 -14.23 -23.66 16.58
CA ARG A 168 -15.22 -22.58 16.39
C ARG A 168 -14.64 -21.26 16.90
N LEU A 169 -14.32 -20.35 15.98
CA LEU A 169 -13.73 -19.05 16.28
C LEU A 169 -14.79 -18.07 16.85
N GLY A 170 -16.04 -18.20 16.42
CA GLY A 170 -17.15 -17.43 16.98
C GLY A 170 -18.22 -17.04 15.96
N GLN A 171 -19.29 -16.44 16.47
CA GLN A 171 -20.39 -15.90 15.66
C GLN A 171 -20.16 -14.41 15.41
N GLY A 172 -19.97 -14.05 14.14
CA GLY A 172 -19.67 -12.69 13.71
C GLY A 172 -18.17 -12.39 13.71
N ARG A 173 -17.80 -11.37 12.93
CA ARG A 173 -16.40 -10.97 12.70
C ARG A 173 -15.71 -10.55 14.00
N ASP A 174 -16.38 -9.74 14.83
CA ASP A 174 -15.78 -9.21 16.06
C ASP A 174 -15.44 -10.30 17.08
N LYS A 175 -16.32 -11.29 17.25
CA LYS A 175 -16.06 -12.43 18.15
C LYS A 175 -14.92 -13.31 17.64
N ALA A 176 -14.86 -13.55 16.32
CA ALA A 176 -13.75 -14.28 15.73
C ALA A 176 -12.41 -13.53 15.93
N LEU A 177 -12.40 -12.20 15.76
CA LEU A 177 -11.22 -11.37 16.02
C LEU A 177 -10.82 -11.38 17.50
N GLN A 178 -11.80 -11.34 18.42
CA GLN A 178 -11.53 -11.47 19.85
C GLN A 178 -10.89 -12.82 20.17
N TYR A 179 -11.44 -13.92 19.64
CA TYR A 179 -10.89 -15.25 19.84
C TYR A 179 -9.45 -15.38 19.33
N LEU A 180 -9.14 -14.80 18.16
CA LEU A 180 -7.78 -14.78 17.61
C LEU A 180 -6.82 -13.89 18.43
N ARG A 181 -7.32 -12.81 19.06
CA ARG A 181 -6.52 -12.00 20.01
C ARG A 181 -6.18 -12.79 21.27
N GLU A 182 -7.15 -13.55 21.79
CA GLU A 182 -6.97 -14.37 23.00
C GLU A 182 -6.12 -15.62 22.73
N ASN A 183 -6.02 -16.06 21.47
CA ASN A 183 -5.24 -17.24 21.06
C ASN A 183 -4.17 -16.90 19.99
N PRO A 184 -3.05 -16.23 20.37
CA PRO A 184 -2.02 -15.81 19.43
C PRO A 184 -1.40 -16.94 18.60
N HIS A 185 -1.21 -18.12 19.19
CA HIS A 185 -0.66 -19.29 18.49
C HIS A 185 -1.49 -19.66 17.25
N LEU A 186 -2.81 -19.68 17.40
CA LEU A 186 -3.72 -19.98 16.30
C LEU A 186 -3.70 -18.87 15.24
N SER A 187 -3.58 -17.60 15.65
CA SER A 187 -3.47 -16.49 14.71
C SER A 187 -2.21 -16.56 13.84
N ILE A 188 -1.08 -16.99 14.40
CA ILE A 188 0.20 -17.15 13.69
C ILE A 188 0.12 -18.33 12.72
N GLU A 189 -0.51 -19.43 13.15
CA GLU A 189 -0.74 -20.60 12.31
C GLU A 189 -1.59 -20.25 11.09
N ILE A 190 -2.73 -19.57 11.30
CA ILE A 190 -3.61 -19.09 10.23
C ILE A 190 -2.88 -18.10 9.32
N GLU A 191 -2.10 -17.16 9.87
CA GLU A 191 -1.31 -16.23 9.08
C GLU A 191 -0.31 -16.98 8.18
N LYS A 192 0.37 -18.00 8.73
CA LYS A 192 1.35 -18.80 7.99
C LYS A 192 0.66 -19.60 6.88
N ALA A 193 -0.45 -20.27 7.19
CA ALA A 193 -1.23 -21.02 6.20
C ALA A 193 -1.73 -20.11 5.05
N ALA A 194 -2.21 -18.91 5.39
CA ALA A 194 -2.64 -17.93 4.40
C ALA A 194 -1.48 -17.46 3.51
N ARG A 195 -0.31 -17.19 4.07
CA ARG A 195 0.88 -16.80 3.30
C ARG A 195 1.36 -17.91 2.37
N SER A 196 1.45 -19.15 2.85
CA SER A 196 1.86 -20.28 2.01
C SER A 196 0.90 -20.50 0.85
N LYS A 197 -0.41 -20.43 1.09
CA LYS A 197 -1.40 -20.55 0.02
C LYS A 197 -1.31 -19.38 -0.97
N MET A 198 -1.04 -18.15 -0.51
CA MET A 198 -0.77 -17.02 -1.41
C MET A 198 0.46 -17.24 -2.31
N GLU A 199 1.53 -17.83 -1.77
CA GLU A 199 2.74 -18.13 -2.54
C GLU A 199 2.48 -19.17 -3.63
N GLU A 200 1.70 -20.20 -3.35
CA GLU A 200 1.25 -21.18 -4.35
C GLU A 200 0.42 -20.54 -5.47
N PHE A 201 -0.52 -19.66 -5.11
CA PHE A 201 -1.27 -18.86 -6.09
C PHE A 201 -0.37 -17.90 -6.88
N GLY A 202 0.68 -17.37 -6.24
CA GLY A 202 1.67 -16.48 -6.85
C GLY A 202 2.62 -17.18 -7.82
N GLN A 203 3.05 -18.41 -7.51
CA GLN A 203 3.94 -19.22 -8.37
C GLN A 203 3.25 -19.66 -9.67
N SER A 204 1.92 -19.79 -9.69
CA SER A 204 1.16 -19.98 -10.93
C SER A 204 1.24 -18.77 -11.90
N ALA A 205 1.68 -17.61 -11.41
CA ALA A 205 1.88 -16.38 -12.18
C ALA A 205 3.38 -16.07 -12.36
N LEU A 206 4.09 -17.01 -13.00
CA LEU A 206 5.49 -16.99 -13.42
C LEU A 206 6.53 -16.95 -12.28
N PRO A 207 7.49 -17.89 -12.24
CA PRO A 207 8.65 -17.75 -11.38
C PRO A 207 9.49 -16.57 -11.88
N TRP A 208 9.64 -15.54 -11.05
CA TRP A 208 10.70 -14.55 -11.22
C TRP A 208 12.02 -15.22 -10.85
N GLU A 209 12.82 -15.57 -11.84
CA GLU A 209 14.22 -15.90 -11.62
C GLU A 209 14.98 -14.60 -11.37
N PRO A 210 15.60 -14.41 -10.19
CA PRO A 210 16.50 -13.28 -10.00
C PRO A 210 17.64 -13.40 -11.05
N PRO A 211 18.07 -12.29 -11.67
CA PRO A 211 19.24 -12.34 -12.54
C PRO A 211 20.41 -12.89 -11.73
N LEU A 212 21.02 -13.95 -12.24
CA LEU A 212 22.20 -14.58 -11.66
C LEU A 212 23.20 -13.47 -11.32
N LEU A 213 23.40 -13.24 -10.02
CA LEU A 213 24.59 -12.53 -9.57
C LEU A 213 25.75 -13.38 -10.06
N HIS A 214 26.53 -12.87 -11.01
CA HIS A 214 27.85 -13.41 -11.29
C HIS A 214 28.64 -13.33 -9.99
N ASN A 215 28.67 -14.43 -9.26
CA ASN A 215 29.73 -14.68 -8.31
C ASN A 215 30.99 -14.88 -9.14
N GLU A 216 31.97 -14.03 -8.86
CA GLU A 216 33.38 -14.33 -9.07
C GLU A 216 33.64 -15.76 -8.64
N LEU A 217 34.21 -16.56 -9.55
CA LEU A 217 35.12 -17.68 -9.32
C LEU A 217 35.33 -18.37 -10.69
N ASP A 218 36.20 -17.80 -11.50
CA ASP A 218 37.07 -18.60 -12.36
C ASP A 218 38.50 -18.16 -12.08
N VAL A 219 39.05 -18.84 -11.07
CA VAL A 219 40.45 -19.20 -10.98
C VAL A 219 40.76 -20.05 -12.20
N ILE A 220 41.54 -19.56 -13.15
CA ILE A 220 42.29 -20.42 -14.07
C ILE A 220 43.68 -19.82 -14.27
N GLU A 221 44.65 -20.71 -14.06
CA GLU A 221 46.07 -20.77 -14.42
C GLU A 221 46.58 -19.82 -15.52
#